data_AF-A0A9P3MLZ5-F1
#
_entry.id   AF-A0A9P3MLZ5-F1
#
_cell.length_a   1.000
_cell.length_b   1.000
_cell.length_c   1.000
_cell.angle_alpha   90.00
_cell.angle_beta   90.00
_cell.angle_gamma   90.00
#
_symmetry.space_group_name_H-M   'P 1'
#
loop_
_entity.id
_entity.type
_entity.pdbx_description
1 polymer ?
#
loop_
_entity_poly.entity_id
_entity_poly.type
_entity_poly.pdbx_seq_one_letter_code
_entity_poly.pdbx_strand_id
1 'polypeptide(L)'
;MRVFSAEEVHSALPYDALIDHLRLAFRASRSGDGIAAPPRQHYSIERRCEDDGAEANNGTDARSWAEHEAAAGGAGVVGGEEGGAERGSGGGNEAEGRRQAVGTLLVMPAWDSDHDMGEPFLGVKLATVYPGNARHGLPSVAASYLLSSAATGVPLALIDGTAITLRRTAAASALAAHYLARPDSKVLLMVGTGNLAPHLVLAHLSATPSLRSVLLWGRTLAKTQQVAQELASSHPMFRLIESGDSASEGLEEGQEEGVVCVQVVSDLEHAVGMADIVSCATLAAEPIVCGRWLKPATHVDLVGGFRPDMREADDDVMIAAKGSIFVDSKEGDAITEAGDLVKPIASGAIVEGDIRGDLFDLCSKRVQGRRGEEEITVFKSVGLALEDLVAAKLVWNKRAM
;
A
#
# COMPACT_ATOMS: atom_id res chain seq x y z
N MET A 1 -26.65 13.29 0.53
CA MET A 1 -25.24 12.85 0.66
C MET A 1 -24.33 13.93 0.09
N ARG A 2 -23.21 14.24 0.75
CA ARG A 2 -22.21 15.21 0.24
C ARG A 2 -21.22 14.53 -0.70
N VAL A 3 -20.54 15.32 -1.54
CA VAL A 3 -19.47 14.84 -2.40
C VAL A 3 -18.20 15.60 -2.06
N PHE A 4 -17.09 14.88 -1.85
CA PHE A 4 -15.78 15.48 -1.58
C PHE A 4 -14.82 15.13 -2.71
N SER A 5 -14.25 16.17 -3.32
CA SER A 5 -13.23 16.08 -4.36
C SER A 5 -11.85 15.69 -3.81
N ALA A 6 -10.94 15.28 -4.69
CA ALA A 6 -9.55 15.00 -4.32
C ALA A 6 -8.85 16.21 -3.64
N GLU A 7 -9.13 17.44 -4.08
CA GLU A 7 -8.55 18.65 -3.49
C GLU A 7 -9.01 18.85 -2.03
N GLU A 8 -10.30 18.68 -1.77
CA GLU A 8 -10.86 18.74 -0.42
C GLU A 8 -10.28 17.65 0.48
N VAL A 9 -10.10 16.43 -0.04
CA VAL A 9 -9.46 15.33 0.69
C VAL A 9 -8.01 15.66 1.03
N HIS A 10 -7.22 16.16 0.06
CA HIS A 10 -5.83 16.53 0.28
C HIS A 10 -5.67 17.64 1.31
N SER A 11 -6.53 18.65 1.25
CA SER A 11 -6.56 19.73 2.25
C SER A 11 -6.93 19.18 3.63
N ALA A 12 -7.82 18.20 3.71
CA ALA A 12 -8.30 17.68 4.98
C ALA A 12 -7.37 16.70 5.70
N LEU A 13 -6.36 16.17 5.02
CA LEU A 13 -5.51 15.10 5.52
C LEU A 13 -4.02 15.50 5.58
N PRO A 14 -3.63 16.42 6.50
CA PRO A 14 -2.22 16.63 6.80
C PRO A 14 -1.63 15.35 7.43
N TYR A 15 -0.38 15.02 7.10
CA TYR A 15 0.19 13.71 7.40
C TYR A 15 0.39 13.46 8.89
N ASP A 16 0.85 14.46 9.63
CA ASP A 16 1.02 14.41 11.08
C ASP A 16 -0.28 13.98 11.79
N ALA A 17 -1.39 14.66 11.49
CA ALA A 17 -2.68 14.35 12.07
C ALA A 17 -3.17 12.97 11.62
N LEU A 18 -3.03 12.62 10.33
CA LEU A 18 -3.47 11.33 9.82
C LEU A 18 -2.68 10.17 10.44
N ILE A 19 -1.36 10.29 10.58
CA ILE A 19 -0.49 9.31 11.24
C ILE A 19 -0.92 9.13 12.71
N ASP A 20 -1.18 10.22 13.43
CA ASP A 20 -1.63 10.15 14.82
C ASP A 20 -3.00 9.45 14.96
N HIS A 21 -3.95 9.76 14.08
CA HIS A 21 -5.27 9.11 14.11
C HIS A 21 -5.20 7.64 13.71
N LEU A 22 -4.35 7.26 12.75
CA LEU A 22 -4.09 5.87 12.43
C LEU A 22 -3.51 5.13 13.65
N ARG A 23 -2.51 5.70 14.32
CA ARG A 23 -1.91 5.12 15.54
C ARG A 23 -2.96 4.84 16.61
N LEU A 24 -3.84 5.81 16.87
CA LEU A 24 -4.93 5.66 17.84
C LEU A 24 -5.94 4.58 17.41
N ALA A 25 -6.31 4.57 16.14
CA ALA A 25 -7.25 3.59 15.60
C ALA A 25 -6.71 2.16 15.66
N PHE A 26 -5.46 1.91 15.24
CA PHE A 26 -4.82 0.60 15.36
C PHE A 26 -4.72 0.14 16.80
N ARG A 27 -4.35 1.05 17.72
CA ARG A 27 -4.26 0.74 19.15
C ARG A 27 -5.62 0.34 19.74
N ALA A 28 -6.68 1.11 19.47
CA ALA A 28 -8.02 0.85 19.99
C ALA A 28 -8.62 -0.43 19.38
N SER A 29 -8.40 -0.67 18.09
CA SER A 29 -8.94 -1.85 17.41
C SER A 29 -8.36 -3.16 17.94
N ARG A 30 -7.12 -3.14 18.47
CA ARG A 30 -6.51 -4.32 19.13
C ARG A 30 -7.19 -4.71 20.45
N SER A 31 -7.93 -3.82 21.11
CA SER A 31 -8.74 -4.16 22.29
C SER A 31 -10.16 -4.58 21.96
N GLY A 32 -10.59 -4.45 20.70
CA GLY A 32 -11.97 -4.73 20.25
C GLY A 32 -12.87 -3.49 20.24
N ASP A 33 -12.42 -2.38 20.81
CA ASP A 33 -13.21 -1.15 21.02
C ASP A 33 -12.95 -0.08 19.94
N GLY A 34 -12.34 -0.46 18.81
CA GLY A 34 -11.92 0.46 17.77
C GLY A 34 -12.75 0.38 16.50
N ILE A 35 -12.08 0.03 15.40
CA ILE A 35 -12.67 -0.12 14.08
C ILE A 35 -12.60 -1.60 13.70
N ALA A 36 -13.74 -2.18 13.38
CA ALA A 36 -13.82 -3.47 12.74
C ALA A 36 -13.62 -3.31 11.22
N ALA A 37 -12.72 -4.10 10.66
CA ALA A 37 -12.40 -4.12 9.24
C ALA A 37 -12.23 -5.59 8.79
N PRO A 38 -13.30 -6.24 8.29
CA PRO A 38 -13.18 -7.61 7.78
C PRO A 38 -12.26 -7.68 6.55
N PRO A 39 -11.81 -8.89 6.16
CA PRO A 39 -11.03 -9.08 4.93
C PRO A 39 -11.76 -8.49 3.71
N ARG A 40 -10.99 -7.89 2.80
CA ARG A 40 -11.56 -7.33 1.57
C ARG A 40 -12.06 -8.43 0.65
N GLN A 41 -13.13 -8.14 -0.08
CA GLN A 41 -13.61 -9.04 -1.12
C GLN A 41 -13.05 -8.66 -2.47
N HIS A 42 -12.70 -9.66 -3.27
CA HIS A 42 -12.24 -9.50 -4.65
C HIS A 42 -13.29 -10.04 -5.60
N TYR A 43 -13.60 -9.30 -6.65
CA TYR A 43 -14.51 -9.73 -7.71
C TYR A 43 -13.83 -9.53 -9.06
N SER A 44 -13.55 -10.63 -9.77
CA SER A 44 -13.04 -10.57 -11.13
C SER A 44 -14.10 -10.04 -12.10
N ILE A 45 -13.71 -9.08 -12.93
CA ILE A 45 -14.55 -8.51 -13.97
C ILE A 45 -14.13 -9.13 -15.31
N GLU A 46 -15.02 -9.94 -15.88
CA GLU A 46 -14.78 -10.64 -17.13
C GLU A 46 -15.54 -10.03 -18.30
N ARG A 47 -14.90 -9.99 -19.48
CA ARG A 47 -15.55 -9.64 -20.75
C ARG A 47 -15.34 -10.74 -21.78
N ARG A 48 -16.27 -10.87 -22.73
CA ARG A 48 -16.07 -11.75 -23.89
C ARG A 48 -14.88 -11.24 -24.70
N CYS A 49 -14.02 -12.14 -25.16
CA CYS A 49 -13.07 -11.84 -26.22
C CYS A 49 -13.87 -11.48 -27.48
N GLU A 50 -13.66 -10.29 -28.01
CA GLU A 50 -14.09 -9.97 -29.36
C GLU A 50 -13.14 -10.70 -30.33
N ASP A 51 -13.67 -11.29 -31.42
CA ASP A 51 -12.92 -11.94 -32.51
C ASP A 51 -12.12 -10.93 -33.35
N ASP A 52 -11.56 -9.90 -32.71
CA ASP A 52 -10.70 -8.94 -33.36
C ASP A 52 -9.28 -9.47 -33.31
N GLY A 53 -8.66 -9.63 -34.48
CA GLY A 53 -7.31 -10.19 -34.71
C GLY A 53 -6.15 -9.40 -34.10
N ALA A 54 -6.29 -8.92 -32.87
CA ALA A 54 -5.24 -8.43 -32.01
C ALA A 54 -4.68 -9.58 -31.16
N GLU A 55 -3.37 -9.72 -31.19
CA GLU A 55 -2.58 -10.75 -30.50
C GLU A 55 -3.15 -11.13 -29.13
N ALA A 56 -3.39 -12.43 -28.96
CA ALA A 56 -3.81 -13.03 -27.71
C ALA A 56 -2.86 -12.57 -26.59
N ASN A 57 -3.37 -11.71 -25.71
CA ASN A 57 -2.69 -11.33 -24.50
C ASN A 57 -2.44 -12.60 -23.69
N ASN A 58 -1.17 -12.89 -23.36
CA ASN A 58 -0.82 -13.89 -22.35
C ASN A 58 -1.45 -13.45 -21.02
N GLY A 59 -2.71 -13.82 -20.80
CA GLY A 59 -3.54 -13.43 -19.67
C GLY A 59 -3.13 -14.15 -18.39
N THR A 60 -1.92 -13.90 -17.91
CA THR A 60 -1.42 -14.40 -16.63
C THR A 60 -1.96 -13.59 -15.45
N ASP A 61 -2.18 -12.28 -15.62
CA ASP A 61 -2.35 -11.35 -14.49
C ASP A 61 -3.72 -11.39 -13.82
N ALA A 62 -4.77 -11.74 -14.57
CA ALA A 62 -6.13 -11.83 -14.03
C ALA A 62 -6.55 -13.27 -13.71
N ARG A 63 -5.81 -14.26 -14.24
CA ARG A 63 -5.96 -15.68 -13.88
C ARG A 63 -5.38 -15.99 -12.50
N SER A 64 -4.33 -15.28 -12.06
CA SER A 64 -3.69 -15.55 -10.77
C SER A 64 -4.69 -15.47 -9.61
N TRP A 65 -5.61 -14.50 -9.61
CA TRP A 65 -6.63 -14.38 -8.57
C TRP A 65 -7.66 -15.52 -8.58
N ALA A 66 -8.17 -15.88 -9.76
CA ALA A 66 -9.16 -16.95 -9.89
C ALA A 66 -8.57 -18.33 -9.51
N GLU A 67 -7.28 -18.56 -9.80
CA GLU A 67 -6.56 -19.78 -9.41
C GLU A 67 -6.26 -19.82 -7.90
N HIS A 68 -6.03 -18.66 -7.26
CA HIS A 68 -5.80 -18.57 -5.81
C HIS A 68 -7.09 -18.66 -4.98
N GLU A 69 -8.23 -18.12 -5.43
CA GLU A 69 -9.53 -18.32 -4.76
C GLU A 69 -9.92 -19.81 -4.69
N ALA A 70 -9.63 -20.56 -5.76
CA ALA A 70 -9.86 -22.01 -5.78
C ALA A 70 -8.97 -22.77 -4.77
N ALA A 71 -7.80 -22.22 -4.42
CA ALA A 71 -6.88 -22.80 -3.45
C ALA A 71 -7.16 -22.38 -2.00
N ALA A 72 -7.85 -21.26 -1.77
CA ALA A 72 -8.08 -20.67 -0.44
C ALA A 72 -9.34 -21.18 0.29
N GLY A 73 -10.07 -22.16 -0.26
CA GLY A 73 -11.10 -22.90 0.49
C GLY A 73 -12.18 -22.03 1.15
N GLY A 74 -12.78 -21.11 0.39
CA GLY A 74 -13.96 -20.37 0.85
C GLY A 74 -15.16 -21.31 1.03
N ALA A 75 -15.57 -21.54 2.28
CA ALA A 75 -16.76 -22.30 2.63
C ALA A 75 -18.02 -21.61 2.07
N GLY A 76 -18.49 -22.08 0.91
CA GLY A 76 -19.79 -21.73 0.38
C GLY A 76 -20.89 -22.31 1.26
N VAL A 77 -21.66 -21.44 1.90
CA VAL A 77 -22.95 -21.77 2.51
C VAL A 77 -23.89 -22.19 1.38
N VAL A 78 -24.21 -23.47 1.29
CA VAL A 78 -25.31 -23.98 0.45
C VAL A 78 -26.32 -24.65 1.37
N GLY A 79 -27.43 -23.95 1.61
CA GLY A 79 -28.67 -24.54 2.11
C GLY A 79 -29.23 -25.50 1.07
N GLY A 80 -29.68 -26.67 1.51
CA GLY A 80 -30.04 -27.79 0.65
C GLY A 80 -31.38 -27.64 -0.07
N GLU A 81 -31.56 -28.52 -1.06
CA GLU A 81 -32.77 -29.33 -1.24
C GLU A 81 -32.46 -30.47 -2.23
N GLU A 82 -33.02 -31.64 -1.94
CA GLU A 82 -32.89 -32.89 -2.71
C GLU A 82 -33.69 -32.83 -4.02
N GLY A 83 -33.15 -33.48 -5.07
CA GLY A 83 -33.90 -33.76 -6.30
C GLY A 83 -33.04 -34.47 -7.35
N GLY A 84 -33.13 -35.81 -7.40
CA GLY A 84 -32.44 -36.60 -8.41
C GLY A 84 -33.10 -36.51 -9.79
N ALA A 85 -32.27 -36.49 -10.84
CA ALA A 85 -32.60 -37.06 -12.15
C ALA A 85 -31.34 -37.18 -13.03
N GLU A 86 -31.05 -38.44 -13.38
CA GLU A 86 -30.53 -38.98 -14.64
C GLU A 86 -29.47 -38.23 -15.49
N ARG A 87 -28.37 -38.96 -15.72
CA ARG A 87 -27.29 -38.64 -16.67
C ARG A 87 -27.80 -38.77 -18.11
N GLY A 88 -27.96 -37.63 -18.79
CA GLY A 88 -28.07 -37.56 -20.25
C GLY A 88 -26.75 -37.13 -20.88
N SER A 89 -26.09 -38.04 -21.58
CA SER A 89 -24.95 -37.75 -22.46
C SER A 89 -25.44 -37.00 -23.71
N GLY A 90 -25.41 -35.68 -23.68
CA GLY A 90 -25.65 -34.82 -24.83
C GLY A 90 -24.38 -34.08 -25.21
N GLY A 91 -23.82 -34.39 -26.40
CA GLY A 91 -22.76 -33.60 -27.00
C GLY A 91 -23.27 -32.19 -27.31
N GLY A 92 -22.97 -31.25 -26.41
CA GLY A 92 -23.22 -29.83 -26.57
C GLY A 92 -22.03 -29.15 -27.23
N ASN A 93 -22.28 -28.59 -28.41
CA ASN A 93 -21.39 -27.70 -29.14
C ASN A 93 -21.25 -26.37 -28.36
N GLU A 94 -20.32 -26.30 -27.41
CA GLU A 94 -20.04 -25.07 -26.66
C GLU A 94 -18.79 -24.40 -27.23
N ALA A 95 -19.01 -23.64 -28.31
CA ALA A 95 -18.25 -22.41 -28.52
C ALA A 95 -18.66 -21.40 -27.43
N GLU A 96 -18.35 -21.69 -26.17
CA GLU A 96 -18.42 -20.69 -25.11
C GLU A 96 -17.34 -19.65 -25.43
N GLY A 97 -17.79 -18.51 -25.97
CA GLY A 97 -16.92 -17.38 -26.30
C GLY A 97 -16.03 -17.08 -25.11
N ARG A 98 -14.72 -17.30 -25.30
CA ARG A 98 -13.69 -17.20 -24.25
C ARG A 98 -13.88 -15.88 -23.52
N ARG A 99 -14.12 -15.93 -22.21
CA ARG A 99 -14.14 -14.74 -21.36
C ARG A 99 -12.75 -14.51 -20.80
N GLN A 100 -12.30 -13.27 -20.82
CA GLN A 100 -11.03 -12.85 -20.25
C GLN A 100 -11.31 -11.87 -19.11
N ALA A 101 -10.67 -12.10 -17.97
CA ALA A 101 -10.69 -11.15 -16.88
C ALA A 101 -9.90 -9.90 -17.27
N VAL A 102 -10.57 -8.74 -17.21
CA VAL A 102 -10.06 -7.43 -17.66
C VAL A 102 -9.76 -6.49 -16.51
N GLY A 103 -10.26 -6.80 -15.31
CA GLY A 103 -9.99 -6.05 -14.09
C GLY A 103 -10.59 -6.73 -12.86
N THR A 104 -10.36 -6.12 -11.70
CA THR A 104 -10.83 -6.59 -10.40
C THR A 104 -11.53 -5.45 -9.67
N LEU A 105 -12.66 -5.74 -9.03
CA LEU A 105 -13.31 -4.87 -8.03
C LEU A 105 -12.95 -5.37 -6.63
N LEU A 106 -12.44 -4.46 -5.81
CA LEU A 106 -12.16 -4.68 -4.40
C LEU A 106 -13.21 -3.94 -3.59
N VAL A 107 -13.84 -4.65 -2.65
CA VAL A 107 -14.80 -4.10 -1.70
C VAL A 107 -14.17 -4.17 -0.31
N MET A 108 -13.99 -3.02 0.32
CA MET A 108 -13.28 -2.90 1.60
C MET A 108 -14.14 -2.16 2.63
N PRO A 109 -15.01 -2.87 3.37
CA PRO A 109 -15.86 -2.24 4.39
C PRO A 109 -15.14 -2.11 5.74
N ALA A 110 -15.49 -1.09 6.51
CA ALA A 110 -15.07 -0.91 7.91
C ALA A 110 -16.11 -0.12 8.70
N TRP A 111 -16.20 -0.34 10.01
CA TRP A 111 -17.11 0.41 10.89
C TRP A 111 -16.54 0.57 12.30
N ASP A 112 -16.92 1.65 12.97
CA ASP A 112 -16.66 1.83 14.40
C ASP A 112 -17.42 0.75 15.18
N SER A 113 -16.71 -0.04 16.00
CA SER A 113 -17.29 -1.11 16.83
C SER A 113 -17.74 -0.62 18.21
N ASP A 114 -17.24 0.53 18.65
CA ASP A 114 -17.63 1.19 19.90
C ASP A 114 -18.45 2.46 19.63
N HIS A 115 -19.52 2.64 20.41
CA HIS A 115 -20.45 3.77 20.32
C HIS A 115 -20.13 4.89 21.33
N ASP A 116 -19.14 4.71 22.21
CA ASP A 116 -18.86 5.67 23.30
C ASP A 116 -18.06 6.92 22.87
N MET A 117 -17.53 6.96 21.63
CA MET A 117 -16.64 8.03 21.14
C MET A 117 -17.22 8.85 19.97
N GLY A 118 -18.48 9.29 20.10
CA GLY A 118 -19.11 10.24 19.17
C GLY A 118 -20.04 9.60 18.14
N GLU A 119 -20.30 10.27 17.01
CA GLU A 119 -21.12 9.71 15.93
C GLU A 119 -20.39 8.50 15.31
N PRO A 120 -20.97 7.29 15.34
CA PRO A 120 -20.31 6.10 14.81
C PRO A 120 -20.44 6.08 13.28
N PHE A 121 -19.34 5.72 12.60
CA PHE A 121 -19.28 5.70 11.14
C PHE A 121 -19.14 4.29 10.59
N LEU A 122 -19.79 4.06 9.44
CA LEU A 122 -19.64 2.90 8.59
C LEU A 122 -19.14 3.40 7.24
N GLY A 123 -18.15 2.75 6.65
CA GLY A 123 -17.71 3.09 5.32
C GLY A 123 -17.31 1.89 4.47
N VAL A 124 -17.34 2.09 3.16
CA VAL A 124 -16.88 1.10 2.19
C VAL A 124 -16.09 1.78 1.10
N LYS A 125 -14.87 1.29 0.86
CA LYS A 125 -14.10 1.62 -0.32
C LYS A 125 -14.44 0.64 -1.44
N LEU A 126 -14.74 1.18 -2.61
CA LEU A 126 -14.85 0.45 -3.86
C LEU A 126 -13.65 0.82 -4.71
N ALA A 127 -12.69 -0.08 -4.84
CA ALA A 127 -11.50 0.13 -5.64
C ALA A 127 -11.50 -0.79 -6.86
N THR A 128 -11.10 -0.27 -8.02
CA THR A 128 -10.98 -1.06 -9.24
C THR A 128 -9.54 -1.07 -9.71
N VAL A 129 -9.07 -2.25 -10.10
CA VAL A 129 -7.75 -2.45 -10.70
C VAL A 129 -7.93 -2.93 -12.14
N TYR A 130 -7.52 -2.12 -13.09
CA TYR A 130 -7.57 -2.39 -14.53
C TYR A 130 -6.17 -2.21 -15.13
N PRO A 131 -5.35 -3.27 -15.21
CA PRO A 131 -4.00 -3.18 -15.75
C PRO A 131 -3.95 -2.61 -17.18
N GLY A 132 -4.97 -2.88 -18.00
CA GLY A 132 -5.09 -2.40 -19.38
C GLY A 132 -5.28 -0.88 -19.53
N ASN A 133 -5.69 -0.15 -18.48
CA ASN A 133 -6.01 1.27 -18.55
C ASN A 133 -4.83 2.15 -19.02
N ALA A 134 -3.60 1.73 -18.75
CA ALA A 134 -2.40 2.44 -19.20
C ALA A 134 -2.37 2.64 -20.72
N ARG A 135 -2.91 1.70 -21.51
CA ARG A 135 -3.00 1.78 -22.98
C ARG A 135 -3.97 2.87 -23.45
N HIS A 136 -4.87 3.29 -22.57
CA HIS A 136 -5.88 4.31 -22.82
C HIS A 136 -5.55 5.65 -22.14
N GLY A 137 -4.36 5.79 -21.55
CA GLY A 137 -3.99 6.98 -20.79
C GLY A 137 -4.79 7.15 -19.49
N LEU A 138 -5.40 6.08 -18.98
CA LEU A 138 -6.19 6.08 -17.74
C LEU A 138 -5.40 5.47 -16.59
N PRO A 139 -5.69 5.85 -15.32
CA PRO A 139 -5.11 5.19 -14.15
C PRO A 139 -5.47 3.71 -14.07
N SER A 140 -4.51 2.85 -13.75
CA SER A 140 -4.76 1.42 -13.52
C SER A 140 -5.53 1.15 -12.23
N VAL A 141 -5.52 2.08 -11.28
CA VAL A 141 -6.27 1.99 -10.03
C VAL A 141 -7.13 3.23 -9.89
N ALA A 142 -8.40 3.04 -9.56
CA ALA A 142 -9.34 4.11 -9.22
C ALA A 142 -10.20 3.64 -8.06
N ALA A 143 -10.64 4.57 -7.21
CA ALA A 143 -11.50 4.22 -6.09
C ALA A 143 -12.53 5.31 -5.74
N SER A 144 -13.64 4.88 -5.18
CA SER A 144 -14.63 5.73 -4.51
C SER A 144 -14.83 5.24 -3.07
N TYR A 145 -15.18 6.16 -2.17
CA TYR A 145 -15.43 5.84 -0.78
C TYR A 145 -16.81 6.34 -0.35
N LEU A 146 -17.66 5.44 0.14
CA LEU A 146 -18.97 5.77 0.68
C LEU A 146 -18.89 5.78 2.20
N LEU A 147 -19.15 6.94 2.81
CA LEU A 147 -19.28 7.10 4.26
C LEU A 147 -20.76 7.20 4.64
N SER A 148 -21.15 6.44 5.66
CA SER A 148 -22.50 6.35 6.20
C SER A 148 -22.49 6.46 7.73
N SER A 149 -23.64 6.81 8.31
CA SER A 149 -23.84 6.69 9.75
C SER A 149 -23.93 5.21 10.09
N ALA A 150 -23.07 4.71 10.99
CA ALA A 150 -23.19 3.32 11.47
C ALA A 150 -24.42 3.12 12.37
N ALA A 151 -24.96 4.20 12.96
CA ALA A 151 -26.16 4.13 13.78
C ALA A 151 -27.45 3.91 12.96
N THR A 152 -27.51 4.45 11.74
CA THR A 152 -28.75 4.46 10.93
C THR A 152 -28.62 3.82 9.56
N GLY A 153 -27.39 3.56 9.10
CA GLY A 153 -27.10 3.12 7.74
C GLY A 153 -27.28 4.21 6.68
N VAL A 154 -27.66 5.44 7.05
CA VAL A 154 -27.92 6.51 6.07
C VAL A 154 -26.61 7.01 5.46
N PRO A 155 -26.50 7.09 4.12
CA PRO A 155 -25.33 7.65 3.45
C PRO A 155 -25.09 9.13 3.76
N LEU A 156 -23.87 9.44 4.21
CA LEU A 156 -23.45 10.78 4.62
C LEU A 156 -22.63 11.47 3.52
N ALA A 157 -21.63 10.78 2.97
CA ALA A 157 -20.73 11.31 1.96
C ALA A 157 -20.26 10.28 0.93
N LEU A 158 -20.05 10.75 -0.30
CA LEU A 158 -19.22 10.11 -1.31
C LEU A 158 -17.91 10.89 -1.40
N ILE A 159 -16.79 10.22 -1.22
CA ILE A 159 -15.46 10.83 -1.15
C ILE A 159 -14.60 10.24 -2.26
N ASP A 160 -13.71 11.06 -2.83
CA ASP A 160 -12.67 10.58 -3.75
C ASP A 160 -11.80 9.52 -3.06
N GLY A 161 -12.01 8.26 -3.41
CA GLY A 161 -11.33 7.12 -2.79
C GLY A 161 -9.88 6.99 -3.25
N THR A 162 -9.52 7.59 -4.40
CA THR A 162 -8.15 7.60 -4.91
C THR A 162 -7.30 8.53 -4.05
N ALA A 163 -7.78 9.73 -3.77
CA ALA A 163 -7.12 10.69 -2.89
C ALA A 163 -6.98 10.16 -1.45
N ILE A 164 -8.03 9.50 -0.91
CA ILE A 164 -7.95 8.81 0.39
C ILE A 164 -6.84 7.76 0.34
N THR A 165 -6.82 6.91 -0.69
CA THR A 165 -5.84 5.81 -0.82
C THR A 165 -4.40 6.35 -0.85
N LEU A 166 -4.12 7.40 -1.61
CA LEU A 166 -2.78 7.99 -1.67
C LEU A 166 -2.32 8.49 -0.29
N ARG A 167 -3.20 9.20 0.43
CA ARG A 167 -2.89 9.77 1.75
C ARG A 167 -2.71 8.71 2.83
N ARG A 168 -3.68 7.81 2.96
CA ARG A 168 -3.71 6.80 4.04
C ARG A 168 -2.62 5.75 3.88
N THR A 169 -2.34 5.30 2.65
CA THR A 169 -1.27 4.32 2.40
C THR A 169 0.10 4.92 2.76
N ALA A 170 0.36 6.16 2.36
CA ALA A 170 1.60 6.84 2.73
C ALA A 170 1.72 7.08 4.25
N ALA A 171 0.61 7.45 4.91
CA ALA A 171 0.58 7.64 6.35
C ALA A 171 0.78 6.32 7.13
N ALA A 172 0.24 5.19 6.66
CA ALA A 172 0.47 3.89 7.28
C ALA A 172 1.95 3.46 7.19
N SER A 173 2.56 3.69 6.02
CA SER A 173 3.99 3.42 5.79
C SER A 173 4.88 4.29 6.71
N ALA A 174 4.57 5.58 6.80
CA ALA A 174 5.25 6.51 7.69
C ALA A 174 5.04 6.19 9.18
N LEU A 175 3.85 5.72 9.56
CA LEU A 175 3.56 5.23 10.91
C LEU A 175 4.42 4.00 11.24
N ALA A 176 4.57 3.06 10.31
CA ALA A 176 5.47 1.93 10.50
C ALA A 176 6.93 2.40 10.66
N ALA A 177 7.40 3.27 9.77
CA ALA A 177 8.74 3.84 9.83
C ALA A 177 9.02 4.55 11.17
N HIS A 178 8.03 5.22 11.78
CA HIS A 178 8.17 5.82 13.11
C HIS A 178 8.58 4.81 14.20
N TYR A 179 8.15 3.55 14.09
CA TYR A 179 8.52 2.48 15.02
C TYR A 179 9.76 1.67 14.59
N LEU A 180 10.07 1.67 13.29
CA LEU A 180 10.96 0.69 12.68
C LEU A 180 12.24 1.30 12.09
N ALA A 181 12.23 2.56 11.69
CA ALA A 181 13.42 3.29 11.26
C ALA A 181 14.22 3.80 12.47
N ARG A 182 15.47 4.21 12.24
CA ARG A 182 16.23 4.89 13.28
C ARG A 182 15.72 6.31 13.46
N PRO A 183 15.65 6.84 14.69
CA PRO A 183 15.18 8.22 14.92
C PRO A 183 16.13 9.29 14.38
N ASP A 184 17.38 8.93 14.06
CA ASP A 184 18.39 9.80 13.47
C ASP A 184 18.55 9.62 11.96
N SER A 185 17.69 8.83 11.30
CA SER A 185 17.72 8.59 9.85
C SER A 185 17.77 9.90 9.06
N LYS A 186 18.66 10.00 8.08
CA LYS A 186 18.93 11.22 7.29
C LYS A 186 18.56 11.07 5.82
N VAL A 187 18.69 9.87 5.27
CA VAL A 187 18.51 9.59 3.83
C VAL A 187 17.31 8.68 3.59
N LEU A 188 16.33 9.20 2.84
CA LEU A 188 15.22 8.42 2.29
C LEU A 188 15.50 8.14 0.80
N LEU A 189 15.44 6.88 0.40
CA LEU A 189 15.36 6.49 -1.00
C LEU A 189 13.92 6.15 -1.35
N MET A 190 13.35 6.83 -2.34
CA MET A 190 12.05 6.51 -2.94
C MET A 190 12.28 5.77 -4.27
N VAL A 191 11.87 4.51 -4.31
CA VAL A 191 11.94 3.64 -5.50
C VAL A 191 10.56 3.55 -6.13
N GLY A 192 10.41 4.16 -7.30
CA GLY A 192 9.14 4.22 -8.04
C GLY A 192 8.67 5.65 -8.30
N THR A 193 7.95 5.82 -9.42
CA THR A 193 7.51 7.13 -9.92
C THR A 193 6.01 7.19 -10.17
N GLY A 194 5.25 6.33 -9.49
CA GLY A 194 3.79 6.36 -9.52
C GLY A 194 3.23 7.47 -8.62
N ASN A 195 1.91 7.66 -8.68
CA ASN A 195 1.20 8.70 -7.93
C ASN A 195 1.41 8.64 -6.41
N LEU A 196 1.84 7.50 -5.86
CA LEU A 196 2.10 7.35 -4.44
C LEU A 196 3.46 7.94 -4.01
N ALA A 197 4.42 8.08 -4.92
CA ALA A 197 5.79 8.48 -4.58
C ALA A 197 5.89 9.85 -3.89
N PRO A 198 5.24 10.94 -4.38
CA PRO A 198 5.26 12.22 -3.65
C PRO A 198 4.65 12.11 -2.25
N HIS A 199 3.60 11.29 -2.11
CA HIS A 199 2.89 11.10 -0.85
C HIS A 199 3.74 10.35 0.17
N LEU A 200 4.43 9.28 -0.23
CA LEU A 200 5.35 8.53 0.62
C LEU A 200 6.51 9.40 1.10
N VAL A 201 7.10 10.21 0.22
CA VAL A 201 8.16 11.15 0.61
C VAL A 201 7.67 12.12 1.69
N LEU A 202 6.53 12.78 1.46
CA LEU A 202 5.96 13.75 2.41
C LEU A 202 5.57 13.11 3.74
N ALA A 203 4.97 11.91 3.72
CA ALA A 203 4.57 11.21 4.94
C ALA A 203 5.79 10.78 5.77
N HIS A 204 6.84 10.24 5.13
CA HIS A 204 8.06 9.84 5.82
C HIS A 204 8.78 11.05 6.45
N LEU A 205 8.83 12.19 5.76
CA LEU A 205 9.36 13.44 6.32
C LEU A 205 8.56 13.90 7.55
N SER A 206 7.24 13.73 7.54
CA SER A 206 6.38 14.04 8.68
C SER A 206 6.62 13.12 9.87
N ALA A 207 6.86 11.82 9.64
CA ALA A 207 7.12 10.84 10.70
C ALA A 207 8.57 10.85 11.21
N THR A 208 9.51 11.27 10.35
CA THR A 208 10.96 11.25 10.60
C THR A 208 11.56 12.63 10.30
N PRO A 209 11.39 13.62 11.20
CA PRO A 209 11.84 15.00 10.98
C PRO A 209 13.36 15.16 10.87
N SER A 210 14.15 14.11 11.10
CA SER A 210 15.61 14.09 10.96
C SER A 210 16.07 13.91 9.51
N LEU A 211 15.19 13.49 8.59
CA LEU A 211 15.48 13.33 7.17
C LEU A 211 15.89 14.67 6.55
N ARG A 212 16.94 14.65 5.73
CA ARG A 212 17.51 15.82 5.04
C ARG A 212 17.77 15.58 3.56
N SER A 213 17.82 14.32 3.13
CA SER A 213 18.04 13.94 1.74
C SER A 213 17.01 12.92 1.27
N VAL A 214 16.46 13.16 0.08
CA VAL A 214 15.54 12.29 -0.66
C VAL A 214 16.18 11.93 -1.99
N LEU A 215 16.53 10.66 -2.14
CA LEU A 215 16.99 10.08 -3.40
C LEU A 215 15.77 9.52 -4.12
N LEU A 216 15.60 9.87 -5.40
CA LEU A 216 14.51 9.41 -6.24
C LEU A 216 15.07 8.51 -7.33
N TRP A 217 14.58 7.28 -7.40
CA TRP A 217 14.91 6.35 -8.47
C TRP A 217 13.66 5.84 -9.17
N GLY A 218 13.77 5.67 -10.49
CA GLY A 218 12.74 5.02 -11.29
C GLY A 218 13.29 4.54 -12.61
N ARG A 219 12.66 3.50 -13.18
CA ARG A 219 13.05 2.91 -14.49
C ARG A 219 13.07 3.93 -15.63
N THR A 220 12.28 5.00 -15.54
CA THR A 220 12.16 6.03 -16.57
C THR A 220 12.63 7.36 -16.01
N LEU A 221 13.84 7.80 -16.41
CA LEU A 221 14.47 9.03 -15.93
C LEU A 221 13.54 10.25 -16.02
N ALA A 222 12.86 10.45 -17.15
CA ALA A 222 11.95 11.57 -17.34
C ALA A 222 10.80 11.60 -16.32
N LYS A 223 10.26 10.43 -15.93
CA LYS A 223 9.23 10.34 -14.88
C LYS A 223 9.81 10.62 -13.50
N THR A 224 11.04 10.18 -13.24
CA THR A 224 11.72 10.46 -11.97
C THR A 224 12.00 11.96 -11.80
N GLN A 225 12.44 12.63 -12.88
CA GLN A 225 12.61 14.09 -12.91
C GLN A 225 11.28 14.83 -12.72
N GLN A 226 10.19 14.32 -13.29
CA GLN A 226 8.86 14.90 -13.08
C GLN A 226 8.44 14.86 -11.60
N VAL A 227 8.62 13.72 -10.91
CA VAL A 227 8.34 13.60 -9.47
C VAL A 227 9.21 14.56 -8.65
N ALA A 228 10.49 14.68 -8.99
CA ALA A 228 11.41 15.61 -8.33
C ALA A 228 10.94 17.07 -8.48
N GLN A 229 10.53 17.45 -9.69
CA GLN A 229 10.01 18.79 -9.98
C GLN A 229 8.67 19.05 -9.29
N GLU A 230 7.80 18.04 -9.21
CA GLU A 230 6.52 18.13 -8.49
C GLU A 230 6.76 18.40 -7.00
N LEU A 231 7.66 17.66 -6.35
CA LEU A 231 8.04 17.90 -4.95
C LEU A 231 8.59 19.31 -4.76
N ALA A 232 9.58 19.70 -5.57
CA ALA A 232 10.23 21.01 -5.50
C ALA A 232 9.25 22.19 -5.71
N SER A 233 8.26 22.03 -6.61
CA SER A 233 7.27 23.08 -6.87
C SER A 233 6.11 23.10 -5.87
N SER A 234 5.81 21.97 -5.22
CA SER A 234 4.70 21.86 -4.28
C SER A 234 5.05 22.30 -2.87
N HIS A 235 6.34 22.31 -2.49
CA HIS A 235 6.75 22.70 -1.14
C HIS A 235 8.09 23.44 -1.13
N PRO A 236 8.18 24.63 -0.50
CA PRO A 236 9.42 25.43 -0.45
C PRO A 236 10.55 24.78 0.35
N MET A 237 10.26 23.70 1.09
CA MET A 237 11.26 22.96 1.86
C MET A 237 12.20 22.14 0.96
N PHE A 238 11.79 21.83 -0.27
CA PHE A 238 12.57 20.99 -1.16
C PHE A 238 13.53 21.81 -2.01
N ARG A 239 14.80 21.41 -2.00
CA ARG A 239 15.84 21.91 -2.90
C ARG A 239 16.22 20.81 -3.88
N LEU A 240 15.96 21.02 -5.16
CA LEU A 240 16.41 20.09 -6.19
C LEU A 240 17.92 20.24 -6.38
N ILE A 241 18.66 19.13 -6.31
CA ILE A 241 20.10 19.06 -6.56
C ILE A 241 20.31 18.51 -7.97
N GLU A 242 21.06 19.24 -8.80
CA GLU A 242 21.38 18.81 -10.16
C GLU A 242 22.27 17.56 -10.13
N SER A 243 22.11 16.70 -11.14
CA SER A 243 22.89 15.47 -11.28
C SER A 243 24.33 15.81 -11.63
N GLY A 244 25.14 16.09 -10.62
CA GLY A 244 26.52 16.50 -10.79
C GLY A 244 27.17 16.93 -9.49
N ASP A 245 27.04 16.13 -8.43
CA ASP A 245 28.01 15.94 -7.36
C ASP A 245 27.42 14.90 -6.39
N SER A 246 28.28 14.19 -5.68
CA SER A 246 27.96 13.01 -4.86
C SER A 246 26.69 13.17 -4.02
N ALA A 247 25.91 12.09 -3.84
CA ALA A 247 24.69 12.06 -3.01
C ALA A 247 24.88 12.48 -1.53
N SER A 248 26.10 12.82 -1.13
CA SER A 248 26.46 13.41 0.15
C SER A 248 26.27 14.93 0.24
N GLU A 249 26.02 15.67 -0.85
CA GLU A 249 25.81 17.14 -0.78
C GLU A 249 24.62 17.52 0.12
N GLY A 250 23.61 16.65 0.21
CA GLY A 250 22.46 16.82 1.11
C GLY A 250 22.71 16.44 2.57
N LEU A 251 23.96 16.14 2.95
CA LEU A 251 24.37 15.69 4.29
C LEU A 251 25.48 16.56 4.90
N GLU A 252 25.86 17.67 4.26
CA GLU A 252 26.94 18.54 4.73
C GLU A 252 26.58 19.30 6.01
N GLU A 253 27.55 19.42 6.93
CA GLU A 253 27.42 20.24 8.15
C GLU A 253 27.20 21.71 7.78
N GLY A 254 26.07 22.28 8.19
CA GLY A 254 25.72 23.69 7.94
C GLY A 254 24.56 23.92 6.97
N GLN A 255 23.87 22.86 6.51
CA GLN A 255 22.60 23.01 5.78
C GLN A 255 21.59 23.86 6.55
N GLU A 256 20.86 24.71 5.81
CA GLU A 256 19.75 25.50 6.34
C GLU A 256 18.70 24.58 6.99
N GLU A 257 18.36 24.91 8.24
CA GLU A 257 17.37 24.16 9.00
C GLU A 257 16.02 24.16 8.29
N GLY A 258 15.45 22.97 8.08
CA GLY A 258 14.16 22.79 7.40
C GLY A 258 14.24 22.59 5.88
N VAL A 259 15.44 22.62 5.27
CA VAL A 259 15.62 22.26 3.85
C VAL A 259 15.85 20.75 3.69
N VAL A 260 15.22 20.18 2.67
CA VAL A 260 15.39 18.77 2.25
C VAL A 260 15.89 18.75 0.81
N CYS A 261 17.06 18.16 0.59
CA CYS A 261 17.62 17.96 -0.74
C CYS A 261 16.90 16.83 -1.46
N VAL A 262 16.51 17.05 -2.72
CA VAL A 262 15.91 16.03 -3.59
C VAL A 262 16.87 15.80 -4.75
N GLN A 263 17.25 14.54 -4.97
CA GLN A 263 18.16 14.18 -6.05
C GLN A 263 17.61 13.01 -6.86
N VAL A 264 17.66 13.14 -8.19
CA VAL A 264 17.39 12.03 -9.10
C VAL A 264 18.65 11.19 -9.26
N VAL A 265 18.56 9.91 -8.97
CA VAL A 265 19.69 8.96 -9.05
C VAL A 265 19.45 7.91 -10.13
N SER A 266 20.53 7.45 -10.77
CA SER A 266 20.49 6.39 -11.80
C SER A 266 21.06 5.06 -11.29
N ASP A 267 22.07 5.10 -10.41
CA ASP A 267 22.66 3.93 -9.76
C ASP A 267 21.84 3.54 -8.53
N LEU A 268 20.95 2.56 -8.70
CA LEU A 268 20.08 2.07 -7.62
C LEU A 268 20.88 1.36 -6.53
N GLU A 269 21.91 0.58 -6.89
CA GLU A 269 22.71 -0.18 -5.93
C GLU A 269 23.41 0.77 -4.96
N HIS A 270 24.07 1.80 -5.49
CA HIS A 270 24.70 2.82 -4.66
C HIS A 270 23.68 3.58 -3.80
N ALA A 271 22.52 3.93 -4.36
CA ALA A 271 21.47 4.63 -3.62
C ALA A 271 20.91 3.81 -2.46
N VAL A 272 20.68 2.50 -2.66
CA VAL A 272 20.24 1.58 -1.59
C VAL A 272 21.31 1.48 -0.50
N GLY A 273 22.59 1.41 -0.88
CA GLY A 273 23.71 1.37 0.07
C GLY A 273 23.89 2.63 0.92
N MET A 274 23.30 3.76 0.52
CA MET A 274 23.32 5.01 1.31
C MET A 274 22.07 5.22 2.16
N ALA A 275 20.94 4.66 1.76
CA ALA A 275 19.63 4.96 2.34
C ALA A 275 19.47 4.41 3.77
N ASP A 276 19.02 5.25 4.69
CA ASP A 276 18.56 4.81 6.02
C ASP A 276 17.16 4.21 5.94
N ILE A 277 16.33 4.76 5.04
CA ILE A 277 14.99 4.26 4.73
C ILE A 277 14.90 4.05 3.22
N VAL A 278 14.50 2.85 2.79
CA VAL A 278 14.15 2.54 1.39
C VAL A 278 12.64 2.34 1.31
N SER A 279 11.91 3.25 0.69
CA SER A 279 10.48 3.10 0.42
C SER A 279 10.27 2.76 -1.05
N CYS A 280 9.61 1.63 -1.32
CA CYS A 280 9.38 1.09 -2.65
C CYS A 280 7.87 1.02 -2.95
N ALA A 281 7.46 1.64 -4.05
CA ALA A 281 6.08 1.63 -4.53
C ALA A 281 6.03 1.49 -6.05
N THR A 282 6.09 0.24 -6.49
CA THR A 282 6.16 -0.18 -7.90
C THR A 282 5.18 -1.33 -8.16
N LEU A 283 4.71 -1.43 -9.41
CA LEU A 283 3.88 -2.55 -9.85
C LEU A 283 4.74 -3.71 -10.38
N ALA A 284 5.89 -3.99 -9.77
CA ALA A 284 6.84 -4.97 -10.28
C ALA A 284 6.41 -6.41 -9.96
N ALA A 285 6.68 -7.32 -10.90
CA ALA A 285 6.55 -8.77 -10.70
C ALA A 285 7.88 -9.43 -10.29
N GLU A 286 8.99 -8.75 -10.61
CA GLU A 286 10.36 -9.17 -10.32
C GLU A 286 11.02 -8.17 -9.35
N PRO A 287 11.92 -8.63 -8.47
CA PRO A 287 12.60 -7.78 -7.51
C PRO A 287 13.32 -6.59 -8.15
N ILE A 288 13.20 -5.43 -7.50
CA ILE A 288 13.93 -4.21 -7.82
C ILE A 288 14.95 -3.90 -6.72
N VAL A 289 14.58 -4.07 -5.45
CA VAL A 289 15.46 -3.85 -4.29
C VAL A 289 16.15 -5.17 -3.93
N CYS A 290 17.48 -5.18 -3.93
CA CYS A 290 18.26 -6.36 -3.57
C CYS A 290 18.86 -6.26 -2.17
N GLY A 291 18.72 -7.31 -1.37
CA GLY A 291 19.16 -7.34 0.04
C GLY A 291 20.66 -7.15 0.22
N ARG A 292 21.47 -7.65 -0.73
CA ARG A 292 22.93 -7.47 -0.72
C ARG A 292 23.41 -6.02 -0.80
N TRP A 293 22.54 -5.10 -1.22
CA TRP A 293 22.86 -3.67 -1.30
C TRP A 293 22.55 -2.92 -0.01
N LEU A 294 21.79 -3.52 0.91
CA LEU A 294 21.39 -2.88 2.16
C LEU A 294 22.59 -2.69 3.08
N LYS A 295 22.69 -1.51 3.69
CA LYS A 295 23.61 -1.28 4.80
C LYS A 295 22.95 -1.73 6.12
N PRO A 296 23.75 -2.00 7.18
CA PRO A 296 23.20 -2.18 8.52
C PRO A 296 22.31 -1.01 8.91
N ALA A 297 21.32 -1.28 9.76
CA ALA A 297 20.33 -0.33 10.25
C ALA A 297 19.23 0.12 9.28
N THR A 298 19.27 -0.27 8.00
CA THR A 298 18.26 0.19 7.02
C THR A 298 16.85 -0.28 7.39
N HIS A 299 15.87 0.62 7.27
CA HIS A 299 14.46 0.27 7.23
C HIS A 299 13.99 0.17 5.77
N VAL A 300 13.28 -0.90 5.42
CA VAL A 300 12.71 -1.12 4.10
C VAL A 300 11.18 -1.12 4.21
N ASP A 301 10.54 -0.27 3.42
CA ASP A 301 9.10 -0.10 3.32
C ASP A 301 8.64 -0.54 1.92
N LEU A 302 7.78 -1.55 1.85
CA LEU A 302 7.33 -2.20 0.61
C LEU A 302 5.82 -2.10 0.48
N VAL A 303 5.34 -1.37 -0.53
CA VAL A 303 3.93 -0.96 -0.64
C VAL A 303 3.28 -1.36 -1.95
N GLY A 304 4.06 -1.49 -3.02
CA GLY A 304 3.58 -1.75 -4.37
C GLY A 304 3.13 -3.19 -4.64
N GLY A 305 3.74 -4.18 -3.98
CA GLY A 305 3.40 -5.60 -4.14
C GLY A 305 2.13 -6.01 -3.35
N PHE A 306 0.95 -5.93 -3.96
CA PHE A 306 -0.34 -6.31 -3.33
C PHE A 306 -0.99 -7.54 -3.97
N ARG A 307 -0.24 -8.29 -4.79
CA ARG A 307 -0.68 -9.56 -5.40
C ARG A 307 0.37 -10.64 -5.24
N PRO A 308 -0.01 -11.93 -5.20
CA PRO A 308 0.94 -13.03 -5.02
C PRO A 308 2.03 -13.07 -6.10
N ASP A 309 1.71 -12.62 -7.33
CA ASP A 309 2.65 -12.54 -8.45
C ASP A 309 3.59 -11.33 -8.38
N MET A 310 3.25 -10.30 -7.58
CA MET A 310 3.98 -9.05 -7.48
C MET A 310 4.98 -9.03 -6.31
N ARG A 311 6.21 -8.61 -6.58
CA ARG A 311 7.21 -8.38 -5.54
C ARG A 311 8.14 -7.24 -5.94
N GLU A 312 8.62 -6.52 -4.94
CA GLU A 312 9.50 -5.37 -5.08
C GLU A 312 10.90 -5.66 -4.55
N ALA A 313 11.02 -6.59 -3.60
CA ALA A 313 12.27 -6.97 -2.96
C ALA A 313 12.62 -8.44 -3.22
N ASP A 314 13.91 -8.77 -3.23
CA ASP A 314 14.40 -10.14 -3.34
C ASP A 314 14.34 -10.90 -1.99
N ASP A 315 14.66 -12.20 -2.02
CA ASP A 315 14.65 -13.03 -0.82
C ASP A 315 15.73 -12.58 0.18
N ASP A 316 16.84 -11.99 -0.29
CA ASP A 316 17.93 -11.50 0.55
C ASP A 316 17.48 -10.35 1.46
N VAL A 317 16.58 -9.47 0.99
CA VAL A 317 15.97 -8.43 1.86
C VAL A 317 15.23 -9.08 3.04
N MET A 318 14.43 -10.11 2.77
CA MET A 318 13.65 -10.78 3.79
C MET A 318 14.53 -11.59 4.74
N ILE A 319 15.58 -12.22 4.22
CA ILE A 319 16.59 -12.93 5.02
C ILE A 319 17.32 -11.97 5.95
N ALA A 320 17.73 -10.80 5.46
CA ALA A 320 18.40 -9.77 6.25
C ALA A 320 17.50 -9.22 7.38
N ALA A 321 16.19 -9.19 7.16
CA ALA A 321 15.20 -8.75 8.13
C ALA A 321 14.56 -9.89 8.95
N LYS A 322 15.14 -11.10 8.97
CA LYS A 322 14.55 -12.25 9.68
C LYS A 322 14.21 -11.95 11.13
N GLY A 323 13.00 -12.32 11.50
CA GLY A 323 12.44 -12.01 12.81
C GLY A 323 12.14 -10.54 13.04
N SER A 324 12.36 -9.65 12.07
CA SER A 324 12.18 -8.18 12.08
C SER A 324 11.29 -7.69 10.93
N ILE A 325 10.44 -8.57 10.42
CA ILE A 325 9.44 -8.27 9.39
C ILE A 325 8.15 -7.87 10.09
N PHE A 326 7.54 -6.80 9.61
CA PHE A 326 6.28 -6.26 10.11
C PHE A 326 5.31 -6.06 8.94
N VAL A 327 4.03 -6.19 9.22
CA VAL A 327 2.96 -6.02 8.23
C VAL A 327 1.91 -5.03 8.71
N ASP A 328 1.01 -4.61 7.84
CA ASP A 328 -0.15 -3.80 8.25
C ASP A 328 -1.13 -4.59 9.14
N SER A 329 -1.41 -5.85 8.80
CA SER A 329 -2.19 -6.80 9.61
C SER A 329 -1.70 -8.23 9.44
N LYS A 330 -1.52 -8.96 10.55
CA LYS A 330 -1.25 -10.41 10.52
C LYS A 330 -2.50 -11.24 10.22
N GLU A 331 -3.66 -10.76 10.64
CA GLU A 331 -4.96 -11.41 10.41
C GLU A 331 -5.55 -11.03 9.03
N GLY A 332 -4.90 -10.11 8.33
CA GLY A 332 -5.29 -9.63 7.01
C GLY A 332 -4.53 -10.31 5.88
N ASP A 333 -4.71 -9.75 4.69
CA ASP A 333 -4.28 -10.40 3.46
C ASP A 333 -2.77 -10.28 3.16
N ALA A 334 -1.96 -9.65 4.02
CA ALA A 334 -0.55 -9.41 3.71
C ALA A 334 0.22 -10.71 3.43
N ILE A 335 -0.01 -11.75 4.22
CA ILE A 335 0.71 -13.04 4.11
C ILE A 335 0.20 -13.87 2.92
N THR A 336 -1.03 -13.62 2.45
CA THR A 336 -1.66 -14.35 1.34
C THR A 336 -1.58 -13.62 0.00
N GLU A 337 -1.52 -12.29 0.03
CA GLU A 337 -1.56 -11.43 -1.15
C GLU A 337 -0.24 -10.73 -1.46
N ALA A 338 0.66 -10.49 -0.50
CA ALA A 338 1.93 -9.83 -0.85
C ALA A 338 2.91 -10.86 -1.42
N GLY A 339 3.22 -10.81 -2.71
CA GLY A 339 4.26 -11.67 -3.30
C GLY A 339 5.65 -11.45 -2.69
N ASP A 340 5.90 -10.28 -2.07
CA ASP A 340 7.07 -10.01 -1.22
C ASP A 340 7.17 -10.94 0.02
N LEU A 341 6.06 -11.52 0.49
CA LEU A 341 6.03 -12.46 1.61
C LEU A 341 5.70 -13.88 1.15
N VAL A 342 4.69 -14.03 0.28
CA VAL A 342 4.25 -15.33 -0.25
C VAL A 342 5.41 -16.08 -0.90
N LYS A 343 6.20 -15.41 -1.75
CA LYS A 343 7.27 -16.08 -2.51
C LYS A 343 8.45 -16.48 -1.60
N PRO A 344 8.96 -15.61 -0.70
CA PRO A 344 10.02 -16.01 0.25
C PRO A 344 9.61 -17.08 1.27
N ILE A 345 8.34 -17.12 1.69
CA ILE A 345 7.82 -18.21 2.54
C ILE A 345 7.79 -19.51 1.72
N ALA A 346 7.25 -19.47 0.49
CA ALA A 346 7.18 -20.65 -0.37
C ALA A 346 8.57 -21.19 -0.76
N SER A 347 9.57 -20.33 -0.95
CA SER A 347 10.96 -20.72 -1.23
C SER A 347 11.71 -21.25 0.02
N GLY A 348 11.16 -21.03 1.22
CA GLY A 348 11.82 -21.33 2.49
C GLY A 348 12.90 -20.31 2.88
N ALA A 349 12.98 -19.18 2.18
CA ALA A 349 13.88 -18.09 2.54
C ALA A 349 13.55 -17.52 3.92
N ILE A 350 12.27 -17.42 4.27
CA ILE A 350 11.76 -17.07 5.61
C ILE A 350 10.64 -18.04 6.02
N VAL A 351 10.25 -18.00 7.29
CA VAL A 351 9.03 -18.66 7.79
C VAL A 351 8.05 -17.61 8.32
N GLU A 352 6.78 -17.94 8.47
CA GLU A 352 5.78 -17.01 9.02
C GLU A 352 6.17 -16.46 10.41
N GLY A 353 6.88 -17.25 11.22
CA GLY A 353 7.43 -16.82 12.51
C GLY A 353 8.46 -15.70 12.43
N ASP A 354 9.03 -15.42 11.25
CA ASP A 354 9.91 -14.27 11.02
C ASP A 354 9.12 -12.94 10.96
N ILE A 355 7.79 -12.98 10.83
CA ILE A 355 6.89 -11.83 10.91
C ILE A 355 6.58 -11.53 12.38
N ARG A 356 7.28 -10.54 12.93
CA ARG A 356 7.29 -10.21 14.36
C ARG A 356 5.96 -9.65 14.84
N GLY A 357 5.31 -8.81 14.05
CA GLY A 357 4.08 -8.13 14.46
C GLY A 357 3.47 -7.31 13.33
N ASP A 358 2.36 -6.66 13.63
CA ASP A 358 1.68 -5.74 12.72
C ASP A 358 1.53 -4.32 13.31
N LEU A 359 0.85 -3.43 12.58
CA LEU A 359 0.57 -2.07 13.07
C LEU A 359 -0.28 -2.06 14.34
N PHE A 360 -1.17 -3.03 14.54
CA PHE A 360 -1.93 -3.16 15.79
C PHE A 360 -0.99 -3.48 16.96
N ASP A 361 -0.03 -4.38 16.79
CA ASP A 361 0.95 -4.75 17.81
C ASP A 361 1.91 -3.61 18.14
N LEU A 362 2.40 -2.90 17.12
CA LEU A 362 3.29 -1.75 17.27
C LEU A 362 2.57 -0.61 18.01
N CYS A 363 1.36 -0.25 17.57
CA CYS A 363 0.60 0.86 18.16
C CYS A 363 0.12 0.56 19.59
N SER A 364 -0.11 -0.72 19.91
CA SER A 364 -0.48 -1.17 21.26
C SER A 364 0.71 -1.52 22.15
N LYS A 365 1.95 -1.41 21.64
CA LYS A 365 3.19 -1.79 22.34
C LYS A 365 3.23 -3.25 22.81
N ARG A 366 2.50 -4.14 22.13
CA ARG A 366 2.56 -5.60 22.38
C ARG A 366 3.84 -6.21 21.82
N VAL A 367 4.36 -5.59 20.76
CA VAL A 367 5.65 -5.92 20.15
C VAL A 367 6.50 -4.66 20.15
N GLN A 368 7.78 -4.81 20.51
CA GLN A 368 8.78 -3.77 20.31
C GLN A 368 9.11 -3.69 18.81
N GLY A 369 9.14 -2.48 18.25
CA GLY A 369 9.59 -2.22 16.88
C GLY A 369 11.07 -2.55 16.69
N ARG A 370 11.88 -1.55 16.32
CA ARG A 370 13.34 -1.72 16.28
C ARG A 370 13.89 -2.06 17.68
N ARG A 371 14.78 -3.06 17.73
CA ARG A 371 15.47 -3.60 18.92
C ARG A 371 16.96 -3.31 18.93
N GLY A 372 17.58 -3.10 17.76
CA GLY A 372 19.02 -2.87 17.64
C GLY A 372 19.38 -1.75 16.68
N GLU A 373 20.54 -1.14 16.90
CA GLU A 373 21.05 -0.06 16.05
C GLU A 373 21.37 -0.53 14.63
N GLU A 374 21.92 -1.74 14.48
CA GLU A 374 22.27 -2.33 13.17
C GLU A 374 21.15 -3.18 12.54
N GLU A 375 20.03 -3.36 13.23
CA GLU A 375 18.92 -4.22 12.77
C GLU A 375 18.37 -3.73 11.42
N ILE A 376 18.18 -4.64 10.47
CA ILE A 376 17.39 -4.34 9.26
C ILE A 376 15.93 -4.67 9.57
N THR A 377 15.03 -3.73 9.28
CA THR A 377 13.59 -3.90 9.51
C THR A 377 12.85 -3.79 8.19
N VAL A 378 11.85 -4.66 7.98
CA VAL A 378 10.98 -4.61 6.81
C VAL A 378 9.56 -4.31 7.28
N PHE A 379 8.90 -3.36 6.64
CA PHE A 379 7.46 -3.20 6.70
C PHE A 379 6.85 -3.52 5.34
N LYS A 380 5.84 -4.39 5.32
CA LYS A 380 5.07 -4.72 4.12
C LYS A 380 3.61 -4.30 4.29
N SER A 381 3.11 -3.50 3.35
CA SER A 381 1.72 -3.06 3.31
C SER A 381 0.98 -3.58 2.08
N VAL A 382 -0.28 -3.99 2.29
CA VAL A 382 -1.27 -4.30 1.24
C VAL A 382 -2.56 -3.47 1.39
N GLY A 383 -2.73 -2.81 2.54
CA GLY A 383 -3.74 -1.83 2.87
C GLY A 383 -4.98 -2.38 3.56
N LEU A 384 -5.43 -1.70 4.61
CA LEU A 384 -6.61 -2.09 5.41
C LEU A 384 -7.76 -1.08 5.29
N ALA A 385 -9.00 -1.58 5.30
CA ALA A 385 -10.20 -0.76 5.25
C ALA A 385 -10.32 0.21 6.44
N LEU A 386 -9.76 -0.16 7.60
CA LEU A 386 -9.67 0.69 8.78
C LEU A 386 -8.99 2.02 8.47
N GLU A 387 -7.90 1.98 7.72
CA GLU A 387 -7.12 3.17 7.38
C GLU A 387 -7.95 4.14 6.51
N ASP A 388 -8.75 3.60 5.59
CA ASP A 388 -9.65 4.39 4.76
C ASP A 388 -10.76 5.04 5.59
N LEU A 389 -11.31 4.33 6.58
CA LEU A 389 -12.33 4.89 7.49
C LEU A 389 -11.77 6.00 8.36
N VAL A 390 -10.55 5.86 8.88
CA VAL A 390 -9.87 6.92 9.65
C VAL A 390 -9.73 8.19 8.79
N ALA A 391 -9.24 8.06 7.56
CA ALA A 391 -9.12 9.17 6.63
C ALA A 391 -10.50 9.79 6.30
N ALA A 392 -11.52 8.98 6.03
CA ALA A 392 -12.86 9.47 5.73
C ALA A 392 -13.49 10.25 6.91
N LYS A 393 -13.27 9.79 8.15
CA LYS A 393 -13.72 10.48 9.38
C LYS A 393 -13.06 11.86 9.51
N LEU A 394 -11.76 11.96 9.21
CA LEU A 394 -11.05 13.25 9.22
C LEU A 394 -11.58 14.22 8.16
N VAL A 395 -11.80 13.73 6.92
CA VAL A 395 -12.41 14.53 5.84
C VAL A 395 -13.79 15.04 6.26
N TRP A 396 -14.61 14.16 6.85
CA TRP A 396 -15.96 14.53 7.31
C TRP A 396 -15.93 15.53 8.47
N ASN A 397 -15.04 15.36 9.45
CA ASN A 397 -15.00 16.19 10.65
C ASN A 397 -14.37 17.56 10.45
N LYS A 398 -13.38 17.69 9.54
CA LYS A 398 -12.79 19.01 9.23
C LYS A 398 -13.82 20.00 8.68
N ARG A 399 -14.91 19.49 8.11
CA ARG A 399 -16.09 20.26 7.69
C ARG A 399 -16.83 20.95 8.85
N ALA A 400 -16.74 20.41 10.07
CA ALA A 400 -17.52 20.86 11.22
C ALA A 400 -16.82 21.97 12.02
N MET A 401 -15.57 22.30 11.66
CA MET A 401 -14.83 23.49 12.11
C MET A 401 -14.90 24.57 11.04
#